data_AF-A0A1V2M4T0-F1
#
_entry.id   AF-A0A1V2M4T0-F1
#
_cell.length_a   1.000
_cell.length_b   1.000
_cell.length_c   1.000
_cell.angle_alpha   90.00
_cell.angle_beta   90.00
_cell.angle_gamma   90.00
#
_symmetry.space_group_name_H-M   'P 1'
#
loop_
_entity.id
_entity.type
_entity.pdbx_description
1 polymer ?
#
loop_
_entity_poly.entity_id
_entity_poly.type
_entity_poly.pdbx_seq_one_letter_code
_entity_poly.pdbx_strand_id
1 'polypeptide(L)'
;MKKGLLWSLVITMGLMSVGCSSGSSESSNEPAVDLFALENYVTDKTKEDLIIAVVTKDNTNNWFRRMEEGVNEFVAETGIEVIQKGPANADAASQVEVIDSLINQEVDALCVVPIDPVAIEPSLKRAMQAGIVVITHEASNQVNTLFDTEAFTAEAFGSAIMDSLAHDMGEAGKYAMMIAYTTSTTHMEYANAQFNRQKEAYPNMELVGGEAIPSAESQESIDTAYERAKEILKVNPDLKGFTGVASTDAPAIAKAVEEMKLDVKVVGVGTPNEFRPYVESGTISTLKLWDPKDSGYVMCKLASDILSGNVENNGDGYNAGIPGYESMSLVEGTNRTLIGEADLTITSENIGEFDF
;
A
#
# COMPACT_ATOMS: atom_id res chain seq x y z
N MET A 1 19.00 100.76 -11.27
CA MET A 1 20.26 100.33 -10.62
C MET A 1 19.94 99.80 -9.23
N LYS A 2 20.40 98.57 -8.91
CA LYS A 2 20.68 98.00 -7.57
C LYS A 2 19.55 98.08 -6.51
N LYS A 3 18.87 96.96 -6.22
CA LYS A 3 19.17 95.92 -5.18
C LYS A 3 18.70 96.30 -3.76
N GLY A 4 17.96 95.38 -3.14
CA GLY A 4 17.87 95.20 -1.68
C GLY A 4 16.43 94.92 -1.20
N LEU A 5 16.09 93.65 -0.90
CA LEU A 5 15.98 93.06 0.46
C LEU A 5 14.69 93.55 1.18
N LEU A 6 13.72 92.75 1.64
CA LEU A 6 13.72 91.55 2.49
C LEU A 6 12.40 90.76 2.27
N TRP A 7 12.44 89.46 2.57
CA TRP A 7 11.31 88.54 2.66
C TRP A 7 10.80 88.42 4.11
N SER A 8 9.47 88.40 4.30
CA SER A 8 8.80 87.89 5.51
C SER A 8 7.34 87.49 5.23
N LEU A 9 6.98 86.26 5.64
CA LEU A 9 5.66 85.77 6.11
C LEU A 9 4.45 85.79 5.15
N VAL A 10 3.47 84.87 5.20
CA VAL A 10 3.29 83.52 5.76
C VAL A 10 1.96 82.98 5.19
N ILE A 11 2.01 81.72 4.72
CA ILE A 11 1.01 80.63 4.74
C ILE A 11 -0.48 80.96 4.53
N THR A 12 -1.07 80.35 3.50
CA THR A 12 -2.38 79.69 3.62
C THR A 12 -2.37 78.38 2.83
N MET A 13 -2.85 77.34 3.49
CA MET A 13 -2.83 75.91 3.13
C MET A 13 -3.82 75.64 1.99
N GLY A 14 -3.35 75.04 0.89
CA GLY A 14 -4.18 74.60 -0.24
C GLY A 14 -4.05 73.11 -0.47
N LEU A 15 -5.18 72.40 -0.50
CA LEU A 15 -5.29 71.01 -0.92
C LEU A 15 -4.79 70.86 -2.37
N MET A 16 -3.97 69.83 -2.63
CA MET A 16 -3.79 69.26 -3.96
C MET A 16 -3.86 67.73 -3.87
N SER A 17 -4.77 67.16 -4.65
CA SER A 17 -4.96 65.74 -4.88
C SER A 17 -3.79 65.14 -5.66
N VAL A 18 -3.17 64.10 -5.11
CA VAL A 18 -2.17 63.26 -5.80
C VAL A 18 -2.89 62.07 -6.41
N GLY A 19 -2.79 61.93 -7.73
CA GLY A 19 -3.24 60.75 -8.46
C GLY A 19 -2.30 59.57 -8.20
N CYS A 20 -2.87 58.41 -7.88
CA CYS A 20 -2.17 57.12 -7.93
C CYS A 20 -2.60 56.36 -9.19
N SER A 21 -1.59 55.99 -9.97
CA SER A 21 -1.66 55.06 -11.10
C SER A 21 -2.04 53.67 -10.58
N SER A 22 -3.15 53.13 -11.09
CA SER A 22 -3.56 51.75 -10.89
C SER A 22 -2.76 50.84 -11.83
N GLY A 23 -1.66 50.29 -11.35
CA GLY A 23 -1.06 49.09 -11.93
C GLY A 23 -1.79 47.88 -11.40
N SER A 24 -2.69 47.31 -12.20
CA SER A 24 -3.27 46.00 -11.96
C SER A 24 -2.20 44.95 -12.16
N SER A 25 -1.72 44.35 -11.07
CA SER A 25 -1.03 43.07 -11.12
C SER A 25 -2.06 42.01 -11.51
N GLU A 26 -2.07 41.64 -12.79
CA GLU A 26 -2.70 40.41 -13.24
C GLU A 26 -1.98 39.25 -12.55
N SER A 27 -2.59 38.72 -11.49
CA SER A 27 -2.31 37.36 -11.06
C SER A 27 -2.74 36.46 -12.21
N SER A 28 -1.78 35.80 -12.86
CA SER A 28 -2.03 34.71 -13.79
C SER A 28 -2.84 33.64 -13.06
N ASN A 29 -4.16 33.68 -13.25
CA ASN A 29 -5.08 32.70 -12.73
C ASN A 29 -5.07 31.52 -13.70
N GLU A 30 -3.95 30.79 -13.73
CA GLU A 30 -3.95 29.48 -14.37
C GLU A 30 -4.91 28.59 -13.57
N PRO A 31 -5.87 27.92 -14.22
CA PRO A 31 -6.73 26.98 -13.52
C PRO A 31 -5.84 25.92 -12.87
N ALA A 32 -6.12 25.58 -11.61
CA ALA A 32 -5.44 24.49 -10.93
C ALA A 32 -5.59 23.23 -11.79
N VAL A 33 -4.46 22.59 -12.13
CA VAL A 33 -4.45 21.33 -12.87
C VAL A 33 -5.18 20.29 -12.02
N ASP A 34 -6.22 19.68 -12.60
CA ASP A 34 -6.89 18.53 -11.99
C ASP A 34 -5.93 17.35 -11.98
N LEU A 35 -5.38 17.03 -10.82
CA LEU A 35 -4.39 15.96 -10.67
C LEU A 35 -4.99 14.57 -10.95
N PHE A 36 -6.31 14.40 -11.07
CA PHE A 36 -6.94 13.08 -11.24
C PHE A 36 -7.49 12.85 -12.65
N ALA A 37 -7.43 13.86 -13.52
CA ALA A 37 -7.77 13.76 -14.93
C ALA A 37 -6.65 12.99 -15.68
N LEU A 38 -6.98 11.80 -16.19
CA LEU A 38 -6.00 10.86 -16.77
C LEU A 38 -5.33 11.43 -18.03
N GLU A 39 -6.04 12.27 -18.78
CA GLU A 39 -5.52 12.95 -19.97
C GLU A 39 -4.29 13.82 -19.70
N ASN A 40 -4.08 14.26 -18.45
CA ASN A 40 -2.93 15.05 -18.05
C ASN A 40 -1.63 14.22 -17.97
N TYR A 41 -1.74 12.90 -18.03
CA TYR A 41 -0.62 11.96 -17.90
C TYR A 41 -0.30 11.23 -19.21
N VAL A 42 -1.09 11.45 -20.26
CA VAL A 42 -0.83 10.84 -21.57
C VAL A 42 0.43 11.47 -22.18
N THR A 43 1.33 10.63 -22.69
CA THR A 43 2.62 11.05 -23.23
C THR A 43 2.85 10.56 -24.65
N ASP A 44 3.57 11.36 -25.44
CA ASP A 44 3.99 11.00 -26.80
C ASP A 44 5.32 10.21 -26.82
N LYS A 45 5.90 9.90 -25.64
CA LYS A 45 7.12 9.08 -25.52
C LYS A 45 6.91 7.68 -26.12
N THR A 46 7.95 7.16 -26.75
CA THR A 46 7.96 5.75 -27.19
C THR A 46 8.13 4.83 -25.99
N LYS A 47 7.75 3.55 -26.13
CA LYS A 47 7.86 2.58 -25.02
C LYS A 47 9.29 2.45 -24.51
N GLU A 48 10.27 2.56 -25.40
CA GLU A 48 11.69 2.48 -25.11
C GLU A 48 12.22 3.70 -24.35
N ASP A 49 11.49 4.81 -24.34
CA ASP A 49 11.83 6.03 -23.61
C ASP A 49 11.08 6.17 -22.28
N LEU A 50 10.15 5.24 -21.98
CA LEU A 50 9.36 5.24 -20.75
C LEU A 50 10.12 4.55 -19.61
N ILE A 51 10.08 5.17 -18.43
CA ILE A 51 10.61 4.59 -17.19
C ILE A 51 9.49 4.49 -16.17
N ILE A 52 9.13 3.27 -15.77
CA ILE A 52 8.22 3.02 -14.65
C ILE A 52 9.07 2.62 -13.43
N ALA A 53 8.72 3.11 -12.25
CA ALA A 53 9.36 2.67 -11.02
C ALA A 53 8.34 2.00 -10.08
N VAL A 54 8.70 0.84 -9.55
CA VAL A 54 7.95 0.08 -8.54
C VAL A 54 8.67 0.21 -7.20
N VAL A 55 8.05 0.84 -6.22
CA VAL A 55 8.60 1.05 -4.88
C VAL A 55 7.95 0.08 -3.90
N THR A 56 8.73 -0.86 -3.39
CA THR A 56 8.28 -1.90 -2.46
C THR A 56 8.40 -1.46 -0.99
N LYS A 57 7.78 -2.20 -0.05
CA LYS A 57 7.96 -1.98 1.40
C LYS A 57 9.37 -2.39 1.85
N ASP A 58 9.91 -3.46 1.30
CA ASP A 58 11.27 -3.93 1.59
C ASP A 58 11.92 -4.61 0.36
N ASN A 59 13.21 -4.97 0.48
CA ASN A 59 14.00 -5.61 -0.59
C ASN A 59 14.38 -7.07 -0.32
N THR A 60 14.01 -7.63 0.83
CA THR A 60 14.55 -8.90 1.33
C THR A 60 13.50 -10.00 1.43
N ASN A 61 12.22 -9.63 1.49
CA ASN A 61 11.09 -10.52 1.65
C ASN A 61 10.77 -11.23 0.33
N ASN A 62 10.46 -12.53 0.41
CA ASN A 62 10.14 -13.36 -0.75
C ASN A 62 8.88 -12.87 -1.48
N TRP A 63 7.96 -12.18 -0.78
CA TRP A 63 6.80 -11.54 -1.41
C TRP A 63 7.23 -10.52 -2.47
N PHE A 64 8.18 -9.62 -2.16
CA PHE A 64 8.66 -8.60 -3.12
C PHE A 64 9.59 -9.18 -4.18
N ARG A 65 10.27 -10.30 -3.90
CA ARG A 65 11.02 -11.05 -4.91
C ARG A 65 10.07 -11.69 -5.92
N ARG A 66 8.95 -12.24 -5.47
CA ARG A 66 7.90 -12.76 -6.34
C ARG A 66 7.24 -11.65 -7.17
N MET A 67 7.03 -10.47 -6.58
CA MET A 67 6.59 -9.27 -7.32
C MET A 67 7.57 -8.88 -8.44
N GLU A 68 8.88 -8.96 -8.19
CA GLU A 68 9.91 -8.64 -9.19
C GLU A 68 9.81 -9.52 -10.44
N GLU A 69 9.39 -10.78 -10.29
CA GLU A 69 9.17 -11.66 -11.44
C GLU A 69 8.06 -11.15 -12.36
N GLY A 70 7.00 -10.56 -11.80
CA GLY A 70 5.90 -9.98 -12.58
C GLY A 70 6.27 -8.67 -13.24
N VAL A 71 7.05 -7.86 -12.55
CA VAL A 71 7.68 -6.66 -13.12
C VAL A 71 8.58 -7.04 -14.30
N ASN A 72 9.43 -8.06 -14.15
CA ASN A 72 10.32 -8.54 -15.20
C ASN A 72 9.56 -9.17 -16.38
N GLU A 73 8.43 -9.84 -16.12
CA GLU A 73 7.54 -10.34 -17.17
C GLU A 73 6.96 -9.19 -18.00
N PHE A 74 6.46 -8.14 -17.33
CA PHE A 74 5.98 -6.93 -18.00
C PHE A 74 7.07 -6.28 -18.87
N VAL A 75 8.30 -6.16 -18.35
CA VAL A 75 9.45 -5.65 -19.11
C VAL A 75 9.71 -6.51 -20.36
N ALA A 76 9.71 -7.84 -20.21
CA ALA A 76 9.98 -8.76 -21.30
C ALA A 76 8.93 -8.68 -22.42
N GLU A 77 7.65 -8.46 -22.08
CA GLU A 77 6.57 -8.36 -23.04
C GLU A 77 6.48 -7.00 -23.74
N THR A 78 6.78 -5.92 -23.02
CA THR A 78 6.52 -4.56 -23.49
C THR A 78 7.75 -3.81 -23.97
N GLY A 79 8.93 -4.19 -23.49
CA GLY A 79 10.19 -3.46 -23.71
C GLY A 79 10.32 -2.16 -22.91
N ILE A 80 9.35 -1.82 -22.04
CA ILE A 80 9.40 -0.63 -21.18
C ILE A 80 10.41 -0.87 -20.06
N GLU A 81 11.22 0.14 -19.73
CA GLU A 81 12.12 0.07 -18.58
C GLU A 81 11.32 0.13 -17.28
N VAL A 82 11.54 -0.86 -16.40
CA VAL A 82 10.96 -0.83 -15.04
C VAL A 82 12.04 -0.99 -13.99
N ILE A 83 12.02 -0.11 -12.99
CA ILE A 83 12.92 -0.11 -11.85
C ILE A 83 12.13 -0.58 -10.62
N GLN A 84 12.37 -1.79 -10.13
CA GLN A 84 11.89 -2.17 -8.79
C GLN A 84 12.92 -1.78 -7.73
N LYS A 85 12.49 -1.04 -6.70
CA LYS A 85 13.36 -0.56 -5.63
C LYS A 85 12.63 -0.38 -4.30
N GLY A 86 13.03 -1.14 -3.30
CA GLY A 86 12.62 -0.91 -1.90
C GLY A 86 13.57 0.02 -1.15
N PRO A 87 13.18 0.44 0.06
CA PRO A 87 14.00 1.27 0.93
C PRO A 87 15.21 0.54 1.52
N ALA A 88 16.18 1.32 2.02
CA ALA A 88 17.37 0.77 2.68
C ALA A 88 17.04 0.05 4.00
N ASN A 89 16.01 0.52 4.70
CA ASN A 89 15.40 -0.10 5.86
C ASN A 89 13.89 -0.16 5.60
N ALA A 90 13.20 -1.17 6.14
CA ALA A 90 11.74 -1.28 6.03
C ALA A 90 11.02 -0.25 6.94
N ASP A 91 11.27 1.04 6.71
CA ASP A 91 10.63 2.16 7.40
C ASP A 91 10.19 3.26 6.42
N ALA A 92 9.18 4.02 6.82
CA ALA A 92 8.55 5.02 5.98
C ALA A 92 9.53 6.15 5.59
N ALA A 93 10.46 6.54 6.46
CA ALA A 93 11.42 7.60 6.16
C ALA A 93 12.35 7.19 5.01
N SER A 94 12.86 5.96 5.05
CA SER A 94 13.69 5.38 4.01
C SER A 94 12.89 5.20 2.70
N GLN A 95 11.59 4.89 2.78
CA GLN A 95 10.72 4.79 1.60
C GLN A 95 10.48 6.17 0.94
N VAL A 96 10.29 7.23 1.74
CA VAL A 96 10.21 8.61 1.24
C VAL A 96 11.48 9.00 0.47
N GLU A 97 12.67 8.64 0.96
CA GLU A 97 13.92 8.93 0.25
C GLU A 97 14.00 8.25 -1.13
N VAL A 98 13.51 7.00 -1.24
CA VAL A 98 13.44 6.28 -2.52
C VAL A 98 12.46 6.98 -3.47
N ILE A 99 11.26 7.32 -3.01
CA ILE A 99 10.24 8.00 -3.82
C ILE A 99 10.78 9.36 -4.30
N ASP A 100 11.33 10.18 -3.41
CA ASP A 100 11.89 11.49 -3.77
C ASP A 100 13.05 11.37 -4.77
N SER A 101 13.90 10.34 -4.62
CA SER A 101 14.97 10.07 -5.58
C SER A 101 14.42 9.69 -6.96
N LEU A 102 13.30 8.97 -7.06
CA LEU A 102 12.69 8.58 -8.32
C LEU A 102 11.95 9.76 -8.98
N ILE A 103 11.30 10.61 -8.20
CA ILE A 103 10.74 11.88 -8.69
C ILE A 103 11.86 12.74 -9.30
N ASN A 104 13.00 12.87 -8.62
CA ASN A 104 14.14 13.64 -9.13
C ASN A 104 14.81 13.01 -10.38
N GLN A 105 14.58 11.72 -10.62
CA GLN A 105 15.01 11.03 -11.84
C GLN A 105 14.00 11.17 -12.98
N GLU A 106 12.88 11.88 -12.74
CA GLU A 106 11.85 12.17 -13.75
C GLU A 106 11.29 10.89 -14.40
N VAL A 107 11.07 9.85 -13.59
CA VAL A 107 10.36 8.64 -14.03
C VAL A 107 8.94 9.00 -14.50
N ASP A 108 8.41 8.24 -15.44
CA ASP A 108 7.08 8.47 -16.03
C ASP A 108 5.95 7.97 -15.12
N ALA A 109 6.22 6.92 -14.34
CA ALA A 109 5.27 6.40 -13.37
C ALA A 109 5.94 5.91 -12.08
N LEU A 110 5.19 6.01 -10.99
CA LEU A 110 5.49 5.51 -9.65
C LEU A 110 4.37 4.56 -9.22
N CYS A 111 4.69 3.28 -9.16
CA CYS A 111 3.87 2.23 -8.58
C CYS A 111 4.37 1.99 -7.15
N VAL A 112 3.57 2.18 -6.11
CA VAL A 112 4.04 2.13 -4.72
C VAL A 112 3.23 1.17 -3.86
N VAL A 113 3.93 0.30 -3.14
CA VAL A 113 3.37 -0.49 -2.03
C VAL A 113 3.83 0.16 -0.72
N PRO A 114 2.99 0.95 -0.04
CA PRO A 114 3.43 1.79 1.07
C PRO A 114 3.58 1.03 2.39
N ILE A 115 4.59 1.41 3.18
CA ILE A 115 4.71 1.00 4.59
C ILE A 115 3.72 1.78 5.47
N ASP A 116 3.65 3.09 5.22
CA ASP A 116 2.76 4.04 5.87
C ASP A 116 2.23 4.98 4.79
N PRO A 117 0.97 4.78 4.31
CA PRO A 117 0.37 5.62 3.28
C PRO A 117 0.37 7.10 3.64
N VAL A 118 0.17 7.45 4.92
CA VAL A 118 0.08 8.84 5.39
C VAL A 118 1.45 9.52 5.32
N ALA A 119 2.52 8.81 5.69
CA ALA A 119 3.87 9.35 5.69
C ALA A 119 4.37 9.72 4.29
N ILE A 120 3.96 8.99 3.25
CA ILE A 120 4.42 9.22 1.87
C ILE A 120 3.56 10.21 1.07
N GLU A 121 2.39 10.62 1.59
CA GLU A 121 1.47 11.56 0.93
C GLU A 121 2.15 12.82 0.35
N PRO A 122 3.04 13.53 1.08
CA PRO A 122 3.65 14.74 0.54
C PRO A 122 4.56 14.47 -0.67
N SER A 123 5.18 13.29 -0.75
CA SER A 123 6.01 12.87 -1.87
C SER A 123 5.16 12.45 -3.07
N LEU A 124 4.10 11.66 -2.85
CA LEU A 124 3.20 11.28 -3.94
C LEU A 124 2.48 12.50 -4.55
N LYS A 125 2.09 13.47 -3.73
CA LYS A 125 1.54 14.74 -4.23
C LYS A 125 2.53 15.46 -5.15
N ARG A 126 3.81 15.52 -4.78
CA ARG A 126 4.86 16.13 -5.61
C ARG A 126 5.06 15.36 -6.92
N ALA A 127 4.99 14.04 -6.89
CA ALA A 127 5.05 13.20 -8.09
C ALA A 127 3.92 13.54 -9.06
N MET A 128 2.66 13.54 -8.59
CA MET A 128 1.50 13.88 -9.44
C MET A 128 1.59 15.32 -9.97
N GLN A 129 2.04 16.27 -9.16
CA GLN A 129 2.27 17.65 -9.60
C GLN A 129 3.37 17.78 -10.66
N ALA A 130 4.31 16.83 -10.71
CA ALA A 130 5.33 16.74 -11.74
C ALA A 130 4.86 15.99 -13.01
N GLY A 131 3.59 15.56 -13.05
CA GLY A 131 3.03 14.80 -14.17
C GLY A 131 3.39 13.30 -14.16
N ILE A 132 3.89 12.79 -13.04
CA ILE A 132 4.22 11.38 -12.88
C ILE A 132 2.94 10.61 -12.53
N VAL A 133 2.65 9.55 -13.27
CA VAL A 133 1.54 8.63 -12.95
C VAL A 133 1.81 7.99 -11.59
N VAL A 134 0.89 8.10 -10.65
CA VAL A 134 0.99 7.42 -9.34
C VAL A 134 -0.08 6.34 -9.25
N ILE A 135 0.36 5.10 -9.00
CA ILE A 135 -0.50 3.93 -8.74
C ILE A 135 -0.07 3.34 -7.40
N THR A 136 -1.04 2.93 -6.57
CA THR A 136 -0.76 2.25 -5.31
C THR A 136 -1.34 0.85 -5.26
N HIS A 137 -0.84 0.05 -4.32
CA HIS A 137 -1.34 -1.27 -3.97
C HIS A 137 -1.18 -1.45 -2.47
N GLU A 138 -2.15 -2.08 -1.80
CA GLU A 138 -2.23 -2.15 -0.34
C GLU A 138 -2.39 -0.77 0.32
N ALA A 139 -3.17 0.11 -0.30
CA ALA A 139 -3.28 1.51 0.12
C ALA A 139 -4.66 2.13 -0.16
N SER A 140 -5.73 1.45 0.26
CA SER A 140 -7.13 1.90 0.14
C SER A 140 -7.40 3.33 0.64
N ASN A 141 -6.56 3.86 1.55
CA ASN A 141 -6.66 5.20 2.11
C ASN A 141 -5.70 6.22 1.50
N GLN A 142 -4.89 5.85 0.50
CA GLN A 142 -3.97 6.77 -0.16
C GLN A 142 -4.75 7.85 -0.91
N VAL A 143 -4.45 9.13 -0.71
CA VAL A 143 -5.13 10.27 -1.35
C VAL A 143 -4.46 10.66 -2.66
N ASN A 144 -3.13 10.84 -2.67
CA ASN A 144 -2.40 11.23 -3.88
C ASN A 144 -2.02 10.00 -4.71
N THR A 145 -3.00 9.37 -5.33
CA THR A 145 -2.84 8.27 -6.28
C THR A 145 -3.92 8.36 -7.37
N LEU A 146 -3.60 8.00 -8.61
CA LEU A 146 -4.62 7.92 -9.66
C LEU A 146 -5.55 6.73 -9.45
N PHE A 147 -4.97 5.60 -9.07
CA PHE A 147 -5.68 4.39 -8.70
C PHE A 147 -4.92 3.63 -7.62
N ASP A 148 -5.65 3.03 -6.71
CA ASP A 148 -5.16 1.92 -5.90
C ASP A 148 -5.62 0.61 -6.53
N THR A 149 -4.79 -0.42 -6.52
CA THR A 149 -5.12 -1.73 -7.08
C THR A 149 -5.13 -2.76 -5.97
N GLU A 150 -6.17 -3.56 -5.89
CA GLU A 150 -6.35 -4.57 -4.83
C GLU A 150 -6.76 -5.91 -5.43
N ALA A 151 -6.20 -6.99 -4.90
CA ALA A 151 -6.52 -8.36 -5.34
C ALA A 151 -7.95 -8.78 -4.95
N PHE A 152 -8.50 -8.14 -3.92
CA PHE A 152 -9.77 -8.47 -3.28
C PHE A 152 -10.15 -7.36 -2.28
N THR A 153 -11.32 -7.48 -1.65
CA THR A 153 -11.69 -6.57 -0.54
C THR A 153 -11.05 -7.02 0.78
N ALA A 154 -10.57 -6.06 1.58
CA ALA A 154 -9.96 -6.33 2.88
C ALA A 154 -10.92 -7.03 3.86
N GLU A 155 -12.22 -6.67 3.82
CA GLU A 155 -13.25 -7.29 4.64
C GLU A 155 -13.41 -8.79 4.35
N ALA A 156 -13.50 -9.18 3.07
CA ALA A 156 -13.63 -10.57 2.68
C ALA A 156 -12.38 -11.38 3.05
N PHE A 157 -11.20 -10.81 2.84
CA PHE A 157 -9.93 -11.49 3.12
C PHE A 157 -9.71 -11.70 4.62
N GLY A 158 -9.87 -10.65 5.43
CA GLY A 158 -9.76 -10.75 6.88
C GLY A 158 -10.83 -11.67 7.48
N SER A 159 -12.06 -11.62 6.98
CA SER A 159 -13.12 -12.55 7.40
C SER A 159 -12.76 -14.00 7.09
N ALA A 160 -12.22 -14.29 5.90
CA ALA A 160 -11.80 -15.64 5.53
C ALA A 160 -10.64 -16.18 6.40
N ILE A 161 -9.69 -15.31 6.79
CA ILE A 161 -8.63 -15.67 7.76
C ILE A 161 -9.25 -16.07 9.10
N MET A 162 -10.20 -15.27 9.61
CA MET A 162 -10.87 -15.58 10.88
C MET A 162 -11.71 -16.84 10.80
N ASP A 163 -12.48 -17.04 9.73
CA ASP A 163 -13.31 -18.24 9.53
C ASP A 163 -12.43 -19.51 9.52
N SER A 164 -11.27 -19.45 8.88
CA SER A 164 -10.30 -20.55 8.85
C SER A 164 -9.71 -20.82 10.24
N LEU A 165 -9.30 -19.77 10.98
CA LEU A 165 -8.77 -19.94 12.33
C LEU A 165 -9.84 -20.49 13.29
N ALA A 166 -11.07 -19.97 13.20
CA ALA A 166 -12.19 -20.42 14.02
C ALA A 166 -12.49 -21.90 13.78
N HIS A 167 -12.49 -22.34 12.52
CA HIS A 167 -12.64 -23.76 12.19
C HIS A 167 -11.59 -24.62 12.90
N ASP A 168 -10.32 -24.24 12.81
CA ASP A 168 -9.21 -24.99 13.42
C ASP A 168 -9.25 -25.01 14.95
N MET A 169 -9.76 -23.93 15.55
CA MET A 169 -9.92 -23.80 17.01
C MET A 169 -11.17 -24.53 17.53
N GLY A 170 -12.06 -24.99 16.67
CA GLY A 170 -13.38 -25.49 17.06
C GLY A 170 -14.28 -24.38 17.60
N GLU A 171 -14.17 -23.18 17.04
CA GLU A 171 -14.99 -21.98 17.28
C GLU A 171 -14.96 -21.47 18.73
N ALA A 172 -13.93 -21.82 19.52
CA ALA A 172 -13.81 -21.40 20.92
C ALA A 172 -12.36 -21.22 21.39
N GLY A 173 -12.17 -20.32 22.35
CA GLY A 173 -10.90 -20.09 23.03
C GLY A 173 -10.18 -18.82 22.59
N LYS A 174 -8.97 -18.62 23.13
CA LYS A 174 -8.24 -17.37 22.94
C LYS A 174 -7.40 -17.38 21.67
N TYR A 175 -7.35 -16.25 20.97
CA TYR A 175 -6.46 -16.05 19.84
C TYR A 175 -5.67 -14.75 19.95
N ALA A 176 -4.58 -14.65 19.21
CA ALA A 176 -3.76 -13.45 19.08
C ALA A 176 -3.65 -13.03 17.61
N MET A 177 -3.38 -11.76 17.35
CA MET A 177 -3.16 -11.22 16.01
C MET A 177 -1.84 -10.46 15.93
N MET A 178 -1.04 -10.74 14.93
CA MET A 178 0.17 -9.99 14.61
C MET A 178 0.01 -9.29 13.26
N ILE A 179 0.58 -8.10 13.17
CA ILE A 179 0.73 -7.33 11.92
C ILE A 179 2.17 -6.80 11.86
N ALA A 180 2.60 -6.29 10.71
CA ALA A 180 3.90 -5.58 10.67
C ALA A 180 3.87 -4.23 11.39
N TYR A 181 2.98 -3.34 10.97
CA TYR A 181 2.87 -1.97 11.48
C TYR A 181 1.41 -1.54 11.58
N THR A 182 1.06 -0.86 12.66
CA THR A 182 -0.24 -0.22 12.87
C THR A 182 -0.48 0.97 11.94
N THR A 183 0.58 1.51 11.34
CA THR A 183 0.52 2.54 10.30
C THR A 183 0.26 1.98 8.91
N SER A 184 0.36 0.66 8.71
CA SER A 184 -0.02 0.02 7.45
C SER A 184 -1.53 -0.13 7.41
N THR A 185 -2.16 0.55 6.45
CA THR A 185 -3.62 0.56 6.28
C THR A 185 -4.16 -0.85 6.08
N THR A 186 -3.66 -1.55 5.07
CA THR A 186 -4.17 -2.88 4.69
C THR A 186 -3.98 -3.91 5.80
N HIS A 187 -2.86 -3.90 6.52
CA HIS A 187 -2.68 -4.78 7.67
C HIS A 187 -3.71 -4.53 8.78
N MET A 188 -3.99 -3.25 9.07
CA MET A 188 -5.03 -2.89 10.04
C MET A 188 -6.43 -3.24 9.54
N GLU A 189 -6.73 -3.05 8.25
CA GLU A 189 -8.02 -3.45 7.68
C GLU A 189 -8.24 -4.96 7.79
N TYR A 190 -7.24 -5.79 7.47
CA TYR A 190 -7.32 -7.24 7.62
C TYR A 190 -7.49 -7.67 9.08
N ALA A 191 -6.78 -7.05 10.02
CA ALA A 191 -6.90 -7.37 11.45
C ALA A 191 -8.25 -6.92 12.04
N ASN A 192 -8.76 -5.75 11.62
CA ASN A 192 -10.08 -5.28 12.02
C ASN A 192 -11.20 -6.15 11.44
N ALA A 193 -11.10 -6.56 10.18
CA ALA A 193 -12.05 -7.48 9.54
C ALA A 193 -12.08 -8.84 10.26
N GLN A 194 -10.92 -9.39 10.62
CA GLN A 194 -10.84 -10.59 11.46
C GLN A 194 -11.57 -10.43 12.79
N PHE A 195 -11.32 -9.34 13.51
CA PHE A 195 -11.94 -9.08 14.81
C PHE A 195 -13.46 -8.86 14.70
N ASN A 196 -13.91 -8.12 13.70
CA ASN A 196 -15.32 -7.89 13.43
C ASN A 196 -16.03 -9.21 13.12
N ARG A 197 -15.43 -10.03 12.25
CA ARG A 197 -15.94 -11.35 11.91
C ARG A 197 -16.02 -12.27 13.12
N GLN A 198 -15.00 -12.25 13.98
CA GLN A 198 -15.01 -12.99 15.23
C GLN A 198 -16.19 -12.59 16.12
N LYS A 199 -16.44 -11.28 16.31
CA LYS A 199 -17.56 -10.79 17.10
C LYS A 199 -18.92 -11.17 16.52
N GLU A 200 -19.03 -11.17 15.20
CA GLU A 200 -20.28 -11.49 14.50
C GLU A 200 -20.62 -12.99 14.61
N ALA A 201 -19.64 -13.86 14.33
CA ALA A 201 -19.90 -15.29 14.08
C ALA A 201 -19.39 -16.22 15.19
N TYR A 202 -18.35 -15.83 15.95
CA TYR A 202 -17.62 -16.69 16.88
C TYR A 202 -17.56 -16.11 18.30
N PRO A 203 -18.70 -15.96 19.01
CA PRO A 203 -18.76 -15.30 20.31
C PRO A 203 -18.05 -16.06 21.45
N ASN A 204 -17.66 -17.32 21.23
CA ASN A 204 -16.89 -18.12 22.20
C ASN A 204 -15.36 -17.99 22.00
N MET A 205 -14.93 -17.22 21.01
CA MET A 205 -13.54 -16.84 20.81
C MET A 205 -13.26 -15.48 21.44
N GLU A 206 -12.02 -15.25 21.86
CA GLU A 206 -11.61 -14.01 22.51
C GLU A 206 -10.20 -13.61 22.05
N LEU A 207 -10.03 -12.36 21.63
CA LEU A 207 -8.72 -11.79 21.35
C LEU A 207 -7.96 -11.53 22.66
N VAL A 208 -6.71 -11.98 22.75
CA VAL A 208 -5.86 -11.66 23.90
C VAL A 208 -5.63 -10.16 24.02
N GLY A 209 -5.73 -9.63 25.24
CA GLY A 209 -5.69 -8.18 25.47
C GLY A 209 -7.03 -7.47 25.24
N GLY A 210 -8.11 -8.19 24.94
CA GLY A 210 -9.45 -7.64 24.78
C GLY A 210 -9.66 -7.06 23.39
N GLU A 211 -10.01 -5.78 23.28
CA GLU A 211 -10.30 -5.13 21.99
C GLU A 211 -9.08 -4.37 21.40
N ALA A 212 -7.88 -4.55 21.97
CA ALA A 212 -6.66 -3.93 21.47
C ALA A 212 -6.11 -4.71 20.26
N ILE A 213 -6.23 -4.11 19.07
CA ILE A 213 -5.73 -4.66 17.81
C ILE A 213 -4.51 -3.85 17.37
N PRO A 214 -3.40 -4.48 16.98
CA PRO A 214 -3.07 -5.92 17.05
C PRO A 214 -2.62 -6.34 18.46
N SER A 215 -2.30 -7.62 18.65
CA SER A 215 -1.59 -8.10 19.85
C SER A 215 -0.09 -7.74 19.84
N ALA A 216 0.53 -7.63 18.66
CA ALA A 216 1.92 -7.18 18.49
C ALA A 216 2.21 -6.69 17.06
N GLU A 217 3.29 -5.90 16.93
CA GLU A 217 3.89 -5.47 15.66
C GLU A 217 5.19 -6.26 15.40
N SER A 218 5.33 -6.85 14.22
CA SER A 218 6.54 -7.55 13.78
C SER A 218 7.56 -6.66 13.09
N GLN A 219 7.16 -5.47 12.64
CA GLN A 219 8.03 -4.50 11.99
C GLN A 219 8.71 -5.04 10.72
N GLU A 220 7.96 -5.79 9.89
CA GLU A 220 8.45 -6.46 8.67
C GLU A 220 9.71 -7.31 8.91
N SER A 221 9.87 -7.87 10.11
CA SER A 221 11.06 -8.60 10.53
C SER A 221 10.69 -9.96 11.10
N ILE A 222 11.22 -11.02 10.49
CA ILE A 222 11.04 -12.41 10.94
C ILE A 222 11.59 -12.60 12.37
N ASP A 223 12.73 -11.99 12.69
CA ASP A 223 13.34 -12.12 14.02
C ASP A 223 12.48 -11.43 15.09
N THR A 224 11.98 -10.23 14.80
CA THR A 224 11.06 -9.52 15.70
C THR A 224 9.76 -10.30 15.83
N ALA A 225 9.15 -10.74 14.72
CA ALA A 225 7.93 -11.54 14.72
C ALA A 225 8.08 -12.79 15.62
N TYR A 226 9.18 -13.52 15.48
CA TYR A 226 9.45 -14.74 16.23
C TYR A 226 9.61 -14.48 17.74
N GLU A 227 10.34 -13.43 18.13
CA GLU A 227 10.47 -13.08 19.55
C GLU A 227 9.14 -12.59 20.14
N ARG A 228 8.37 -11.77 19.41
CA ARG A 228 7.01 -11.34 19.83
C ARG A 228 6.06 -12.52 19.96
N ALA A 229 6.10 -13.46 19.01
CA ALA A 229 5.27 -14.65 19.05
C ALA A 229 5.59 -15.47 20.31
N LYS A 230 6.87 -15.69 20.63
CA LYS A 230 7.30 -16.38 21.85
C LYS A 230 6.83 -15.67 23.12
N GLU A 231 6.90 -14.34 23.17
CA GLU A 231 6.40 -13.57 24.31
C GLU A 231 4.89 -13.79 24.51
N ILE A 232 4.10 -13.65 23.45
CA ILE A 232 2.65 -13.86 23.48
C ILE A 232 2.31 -15.29 23.91
N LEU A 233 2.95 -16.29 23.31
CA LEU A 233 2.74 -17.71 23.64
C LEU A 233 3.11 -18.04 25.09
N LYS A 234 4.17 -17.42 25.64
CA LYS A 234 4.56 -17.63 27.05
C LYS A 234 3.58 -17.01 28.04
N VAL A 235 3.06 -15.82 27.73
CA VAL A 235 2.14 -15.09 28.63
C VAL A 235 0.72 -15.66 28.56
N ASN A 236 0.35 -16.29 27.44
CA ASN A 236 -0.96 -16.87 27.20
C ASN A 236 -0.86 -18.39 26.99
N PRO A 237 -0.61 -19.19 28.04
CA PRO A 237 -0.48 -20.65 27.91
C PRO A 237 -1.80 -21.35 27.52
N ASP A 238 -2.92 -20.64 27.55
CA ASP A 238 -4.24 -21.07 27.11
C ASP A 238 -4.61 -20.59 25.69
N LEU A 239 -3.66 -19.97 24.97
CA LEU A 239 -3.85 -19.58 23.58
C LEU A 239 -4.16 -20.81 22.71
N LYS A 240 -5.13 -20.66 21.81
CA LYS A 240 -5.63 -21.70 20.92
C LYS A 240 -5.35 -21.38 19.45
N GLY A 241 -5.32 -20.10 19.09
CA GLY A 241 -5.05 -19.64 17.74
C GLY A 241 -4.15 -18.42 17.68
N PHE A 242 -3.49 -18.22 16.55
CA PHE A 242 -2.64 -17.06 16.31
C PHE A 242 -2.63 -16.72 14.83
N THR A 243 -3.05 -15.50 14.46
CA THR A 243 -2.94 -15.00 13.09
C THR A 243 -1.79 -14.03 12.89
N GLY A 244 -1.30 -13.97 11.66
CA GLY A 244 -0.30 -13.02 11.18
C GLY A 244 -0.63 -12.59 9.76
N VAL A 245 -0.66 -11.28 9.48
CA VAL A 245 -1.11 -10.76 8.17
C VAL A 245 -0.02 -10.09 7.35
N ALA A 246 1.19 -9.93 7.89
CA ALA A 246 2.38 -9.69 7.07
C ALA A 246 3.07 -11.01 6.72
N SER A 247 3.71 -11.07 5.55
CA SER A 247 4.39 -12.29 5.06
C SER A 247 5.47 -12.83 6.01
N THR A 248 6.03 -11.97 6.88
CA THR A 248 7.00 -12.38 7.92
C THR A 248 6.36 -12.96 9.17
N ASP A 249 5.07 -12.69 9.43
CA ASP A 249 4.42 -12.97 10.71
C ASP A 249 4.12 -14.46 10.89
N ALA A 250 3.30 -15.02 10.01
CA ALA A 250 2.82 -16.38 10.16
C ALA A 250 3.91 -17.46 10.10
N PRO A 251 5.00 -17.38 9.29
CA PRO A 251 6.06 -18.38 9.38
C PRO A 251 6.85 -18.27 10.69
N ALA A 252 7.03 -17.05 11.22
CA ALA A 252 7.69 -16.83 12.50
C ALA A 252 6.85 -17.31 13.69
N ILE A 253 5.54 -17.10 13.63
CA ILE A 253 4.57 -17.62 14.60
C ILE A 253 4.58 -19.15 14.58
N ALA A 254 4.47 -19.79 13.40
CA ALA A 254 4.46 -21.24 13.27
C ALA A 254 5.75 -21.86 13.81
N LYS A 255 6.91 -21.28 13.47
CA LYS A 255 8.20 -21.67 14.04
C LYS A 255 8.19 -21.64 15.57
N ALA A 256 7.70 -20.55 16.17
CA ALA A 256 7.64 -20.40 17.62
C ALA A 256 6.73 -21.47 18.27
N VAL A 257 5.56 -21.74 17.67
CA VAL A 257 4.62 -22.77 18.12
C VAL A 257 5.28 -24.15 18.13
N GLU A 258 5.94 -24.54 17.04
CA GLU A 258 6.59 -25.84 16.90
C GLU A 258 7.77 -26.03 17.88
N GLU A 259 8.65 -25.02 17.98
CA GLU A 259 9.80 -25.09 18.88
C GLU A 259 9.40 -25.17 20.35
N MET A 260 8.32 -24.47 20.71
CA MET A 260 7.74 -24.51 22.05
C MET A 260 6.87 -25.76 22.29
N LYS A 261 6.62 -26.56 21.25
CA LYS A 261 5.80 -27.79 21.27
C LYS A 261 4.38 -27.53 21.77
N LEU A 262 3.78 -26.45 21.29
CA LEU A 262 2.43 -26.04 21.62
C LEU A 262 1.44 -26.55 20.57
N ASP A 263 0.19 -26.77 20.99
CA ASP A 263 -0.93 -27.05 20.07
C ASP A 263 -1.73 -25.75 19.87
N VAL A 264 -1.13 -24.80 19.14
CA VAL A 264 -1.74 -23.52 18.75
C VAL A 264 -1.91 -23.52 17.25
N LYS A 265 -3.12 -23.18 16.78
CA LYS A 265 -3.44 -23.13 15.35
C LYS A 265 -2.98 -21.81 14.75
N VAL A 266 -2.39 -21.87 13.56
CA VAL A 266 -1.84 -20.70 12.88
C VAL A 266 -2.48 -20.57 11.50
N VAL A 267 -3.02 -19.39 11.21
CA VAL A 267 -3.55 -19.00 9.90
C VAL A 267 -3.02 -17.61 9.58
N GLY A 268 -2.57 -17.37 8.36
CA GLY A 268 -2.06 -16.06 8.02
C GLY A 268 -1.67 -15.90 6.57
N VAL A 269 -0.86 -14.87 6.35
CA VAL A 269 -0.36 -14.46 5.04
C VAL A 269 1.13 -14.78 4.94
N GLY A 270 1.55 -15.28 3.78
CA GLY A 270 2.96 -15.43 3.41
C GLY A 270 3.12 -16.40 2.24
N THR A 271 4.36 -16.61 1.79
CA THR A 271 4.61 -17.33 0.53
C THR A 271 4.47 -18.85 0.69
N PRO A 272 3.94 -19.56 -0.33
CA PRO A 272 3.78 -21.02 -0.30
C PRO A 272 5.05 -21.77 0.11
N ASN A 273 6.22 -21.38 -0.41
CA ASN A 273 7.48 -22.05 -0.12
C ASN A 273 7.93 -21.87 1.34
N GLU A 274 7.70 -20.71 1.95
CA GLU A 274 7.99 -20.48 3.37
C GLU A 274 7.04 -21.26 4.28
N PHE A 275 5.81 -21.50 3.82
CA PHE A 275 4.75 -22.13 4.59
C PHE A 275 4.72 -23.65 4.46
N ARG A 276 5.27 -24.19 3.36
CA ARG A 276 5.25 -25.62 3.05
C ARG A 276 5.64 -26.52 4.22
N PRO A 277 6.75 -26.27 4.96
CA PRO A 277 7.11 -27.12 6.09
C PRO A 277 6.05 -27.14 7.21
N TYR A 278 5.39 -26.00 7.47
CA TYR A 278 4.39 -25.85 8.52
C TYR A 278 3.01 -26.37 8.13
N VAL A 279 2.71 -26.36 6.83
CA VAL A 279 1.51 -27.02 6.28
C VAL A 279 1.69 -28.53 6.29
N GLU A 280 2.86 -29.02 5.89
CA GLU A 280 3.18 -30.46 5.93
C GLU A 280 3.24 -31.01 7.36
N SER A 281 3.69 -30.22 8.34
CA SER A 281 3.67 -30.60 9.76
C SER A 281 2.27 -30.55 10.39
N GLY A 282 1.32 -29.84 9.77
CA GLY A 282 -0.02 -29.60 10.28
C GLY A 282 -0.13 -28.46 11.30
N THR A 283 0.93 -27.67 11.50
CA THR A 283 0.89 -26.44 12.33
C THR A 283 0.01 -25.36 11.68
N ILE A 284 0.06 -25.25 10.36
CA ILE A 284 -0.79 -24.36 9.55
C ILE A 284 -1.73 -25.20 8.71
N SER A 285 -3.04 -25.03 8.86
CA SER A 285 -4.03 -25.73 8.01
C SER A 285 -4.28 -24.97 6.69
N THR A 286 -4.29 -23.64 6.79
CA THR A 286 -4.75 -22.72 5.75
C THR A 286 -3.86 -21.49 5.70
N LEU A 287 -3.38 -21.18 4.51
CA LEU A 287 -2.67 -19.96 4.15
C LEU A 287 -3.56 -19.14 3.21
N LYS A 288 -3.67 -17.84 3.47
CA LYS A 288 -4.37 -16.89 2.61
C LYS A 288 -3.35 -15.98 1.94
N LEU A 289 -3.46 -15.83 0.63
CA LEU A 289 -2.51 -15.03 -0.17
C LEU A 289 -3.19 -14.53 -1.45
N TRP A 290 -2.40 -13.93 -2.34
CA TRP A 290 -2.63 -13.66 -3.75
C TRP A 290 -1.24 -13.63 -4.41
N ASP A 291 -1.12 -13.79 -5.73
CA ASP A 291 0.22 -13.83 -6.33
C ASP A 291 0.84 -12.42 -6.39
N PRO A 292 1.95 -12.13 -5.68
CA PRO A 292 2.60 -10.82 -5.73
C PRO A 292 3.13 -10.47 -7.13
N LYS A 293 3.47 -11.50 -7.93
CA LYS A 293 3.87 -11.36 -9.32
C LYS A 293 2.79 -10.62 -10.11
N ASP A 294 1.55 -11.09 -9.98
CA ASP A 294 0.41 -10.54 -10.71
C ASP A 294 0.13 -9.10 -10.26
N SER A 295 0.26 -8.81 -8.96
CA SER A 295 0.11 -7.44 -8.44
C SER A 295 1.14 -6.48 -9.05
N GLY A 296 2.42 -6.86 -9.09
CA GLY A 296 3.47 -6.05 -9.72
C GLY A 296 3.22 -5.81 -11.21
N TYR A 297 2.80 -6.85 -11.93
CA TYR A 297 2.46 -6.76 -13.35
C TYR A 297 1.26 -5.81 -13.58
N VAL A 298 0.19 -5.96 -12.81
CA VAL A 298 -1.04 -5.16 -12.91
C VAL A 298 -0.75 -3.67 -12.69
N MET A 299 0.05 -3.32 -11.69
CA MET A 299 0.45 -1.93 -11.44
C MET A 299 1.20 -1.33 -12.64
N CYS A 300 2.21 -2.05 -13.16
CA CYS A 300 3.00 -1.60 -14.31
C CYS A 300 2.13 -1.45 -15.56
N LYS A 301 1.25 -2.42 -15.81
CA LYS A 301 0.34 -2.41 -16.95
C LYS A 301 -0.64 -1.24 -16.86
N LEU A 302 -1.27 -1.01 -15.71
CA LEU A 302 -2.19 0.11 -15.52
C LEU A 302 -1.47 1.45 -15.74
N ALA A 303 -0.26 1.61 -15.18
CA ALA A 303 0.53 2.82 -15.39
C ALA A 303 0.86 3.04 -16.88
N SER A 304 1.29 1.99 -17.60
CA SER A 304 1.55 2.06 -19.04
C SER A 304 0.29 2.38 -19.86
N ASP A 305 -0.86 1.81 -19.50
CA ASP A 305 -2.12 2.06 -20.19
C ASP A 305 -2.57 3.52 -20.00
N ILE A 306 -2.35 4.11 -18.81
CA ILE A 306 -2.60 5.54 -18.56
C ILE A 306 -1.68 6.40 -19.40
N LEU A 307 -0.36 6.14 -19.36
CA LEU A 307 0.64 6.88 -20.13
C LEU A 307 0.36 6.87 -21.64
N SER A 308 -0.21 5.77 -22.16
CA SER A 308 -0.56 5.61 -23.57
C SER A 308 -1.98 6.05 -23.93
N GLY A 309 -2.78 6.52 -22.97
CA GLY A 309 -4.17 6.94 -23.18
C GLY A 309 -5.14 5.78 -23.48
N ASN A 310 -4.79 4.55 -23.10
CA ASN A 310 -5.53 3.33 -23.37
C ASN A 310 -6.47 2.89 -22.23
N VAL A 311 -6.57 3.66 -21.14
CA VAL A 311 -7.58 3.41 -20.10
C VAL A 311 -8.92 3.99 -20.55
N GLU A 312 -9.89 3.11 -20.82
CA GLU A 312 -11.25 3.54 -21.11
C GLU A 312 -11.90 4.09 -19.83
N ASN A 313 -12.16 5.40 -19.80
CA ASN A 313 -12.84 6.08 -18.69
C ASN A 313 -14.37 5.94 -18.82
N ASN A 314 -14.87 4.71 -18.89
CA ASN A 314 -16.30 4.41 -19.04
C ASN A 314 -17.01 4.12 -17.70
N GLY A 315 -16.25 4.04 -16.59
CA GLY A 315 -16.79 3.84 -15.24
C GLY A 315 -17.04 2.38 -14.85
N ASP A 316 -16.68 1.41 -15.70
CA ASP A 316 -17.03 -0.01 -15.50
C ASP A 316 -15.90 -0.85 -14.86
N GLY A 317 -14.72 -0.27 -14.61
CA GLY A 317 -13.58 -0.97 -14.01
C GLY A 317 -12.33 -1.00 -14.89
N TYR A 318 -11.49 -2.02 -14.72
CA TYR A 318 -10.26 -2.21 -15.49
C TYR A 318 -10.03 -3.69 -15.79
N ASN A 319 -9.49 -3.99 -16.98
CA ASN A 319 -9.12 -5.34 -17.37
C ASN A 319 -7.60 -5.40 -17.57
N ALA A 320 -6.91 -6.05 -16.63
CA ALA A 320 -5.47 -6.24 -16.70
C ALA A 320 -5.06 -7.43 -17.59
N GLY A 321 -6.00 -8.30 -17.97
CA GLY A 321 -5.73 -9.51 -18.76
C GLY A 321 -5.00 -10.61 -18.00
N ILE A 322 -4.94 -10.51 -16.67
CA ILE A 322 -4.32 -11.48 -15.76
C ILE A 322 -5.42 -12.20 -14.97
N PRO A 323 -5.35 -13.52 -14.75
CA PRO A 323 -6.31 -14.27 -13.93
C PRO A 323 -6.64 -13.59 -12.60
N GLY A 324 -7.94 -13.38 -12.33
CA GLY A 324 -8.42 -12.67 -11.15
C GLY A 324 -8.42 -11.14 -11.29
N TYR A 325 -7.83 -10.60 -12.36
CA TYR A 325 -7.77 -9.18 -12.68
C TYR A 325 -8.34 -8.87 -14.08
N GLU A 326 -9.04 -9.81 -14.73
CA GLU A 326 -9.66 -9.57 -16.04
C GLU A 326 -10.92 -8.68 -15.96
N SER A 327 -11.46 -8.47 -14.76
CA SER A 327 -12.67 -7.68 -14.53
C SER A 327 -12.60 -6.98 -13.17
N MET A 328 -11.59 -6.12 -12.98
CA MET A 328 -11.43 -5.36 -11.76
C MET A 328 -12.54 -4.32 -11.65
N SER A 329 -13.27 -4.32 -10.54
CA SER A 329 -14.33 -3.35 -10.27
C SER A 329 -13.78 -2.04 -9.71
N LEU A 330 -14.30 -0.90 -10.17
CA LEU A 330 -13.95 0.41 -9.62
C LEU A 330 -14.82 0.71 -8.38
N VAL A 331 -14.17 0.99 -7.26
CA VAL A 331 -14.79 1.46 -6.03
C VAL A 331 -14.28 2.88 -5.72
N GLU A 332 -15.22 3.80 -5.57
CA GLU A 332 -14.95 5.19 -5.21
C GLU A 332 -15.01 5.35 -3.68
N GLY A 333 -13.91 5.77 -3.08
CA GLY A 333 -13.75 5.98 -1.64
C GLY A 333 -12.84 7.17 -1.33
N THR A 334 -11.82 6.94 -0.51
CA THR A 334 -10.73 7.93 -0.33
C THR A 334 -9.94 8.10 -1.62
N ASN A 335 -9.77 7.02 -2.38
CA ASN A 335 -9.28 7.02 -3.75
C ASN A 335 -10.20 6.19 -4.66
N ARG A 336 -9.79 6.10 -5.93
CA ARG A 336 -10.32 5.17 -6.92
C ARG A 336 -9.61 3.82 -6.76
N THR A 337 -10.27 2.86 -6.12
CA THR A 337 -9.70 1.51 -5.95
C THR A 337 -10.21 0.58 -7.05
N LEU A 338 -9.32 -0.09 -7.76
CA LEU A 338 -9.64 -1.17 -8.69
C LEU A 338 -9.47 -2.50 -7.97
N ILE A 339 -10.55 -3.27 -7.82
CA ILE A 339 -10.59 -4.49 -7.01
C ILE A 339 -10.84 -5.71 -7.89
N GLY A 340 -9.92 -6.68 -7.84
CA GLY A 340 -10.03 -7.98 -8.51
C GLY A 340 -10.69 -9.08 -7.66
N GLU A 341 -10.55 -10.31 -8.14
CA GLU A 341 -10.97 -11.56 -7.53
C GLU A 341 -9.81 -12.58 -7.55
N ALA A 342 -8.65 -12.17 -7.03
CA ALA A 342 -7.38 -12.90 -7.13
C ALA A 342 -6.91 -13.53 -5.79
N ASP A 343 -7.82 -13.73 -4.83
CA ASP A 343 -7.45 -14.35 -3.56
C ASP A 343 -7.13 -15.85 -3.72
N LEU A 344 -6.11 -16.29 -3.00
CA LEU A 344 -5.67 -17.68 -2.95
C LEU A 344 -5.94 -18.25 -1.57
N THR A 345 -6.48 -19.47 -1.56
CA THR A 345 -6.57 -20.31 -0.36
C THR A 345 -5.68 -21.51 -0.58
N ILE A 346 -4.62 -21.59 0.21
CA ILE A 346 -3.59 -22.62 0.08
C ILE A 346 -3.68 -23.54 1.29
N THR A 347 -3.76 -24.84 1.02
CA THR A 347 -3.85 -25.91 2.03
C THR A 347 -2.88 -27.02 1.68
N SER A 348 -2.83 -28.06 2.51
CA SER A 348 -2.05 -29.28 2.19
C SER A 348 -2.44 -29.95 0.87
N GLU A 349 -3.64 -29.68 0.33
CA GLU A 349 -4.13 -30.29 -0.91
C GLU A 349 -3.51 -29.66 -2.16
N ASN A 350 -3.22 -28.35 -2.13
CA ASN A 350 -2.78 -27.60 -3.32
C ASN A 350 -1.44 -26.85 -3.14
N ILE A 351 -0.83 -26.83 -1.96
CA ILE A 351 0.48 -26.15 -1.75
C ILE A 351 1.60 -26.69 -2.66
N GLY A 352 1.44 -27.92 -3.17
CA GLY A 352 2.31 -28.52 -4.19
C GLY A 352 2.27 -27.83 -5.56
N GLU A 353 1.22 -27.06 -5.85
CA GLU A 353 0.99 -26.39 -7.14
C GLU A 353 1.71 -25.04 -7.24
N PHE A 354 2.18 -24.50 -6.11
CA PHE A 354 2.86 -23.22 -6.02
C PHE A 354 4.35 -23.42 -5.72
N ASP A 355 5.21 -22.63 -6.37
CA ASP A 355 6.67 -22.66 -6.19
C ASP A 355 7.23 -21.24 -6.07
N PHE A 356 6.70 -20.47 -5.12
CA PHE A 356 7.20 -19.15 -4.76
C PHE A 356 7.16 -18.90 -3.26
#